data_AF-A0A3C0SU33-F1
#
_entry.id   AF-A0A3C0SU33-F1
#
_cell.length_a   1.000
_cell.length_b   1.000
_cell.length_c   1.000
_cell.angle_alpha   90.00
_cell.angle_beta   90.00
_cell.angle_gamma   90.00
#
_symmetry.space_group_name_H-M   'P 1'
#
loop_
_entity.id
_entity.type
_entity.pdbx_description
1 polymer ?
#
loop_
_entity_poly.entity_id
_entity_poly.type
_entity_poly.pdbx_seq_one_letter_code
_entity_poly.pdbx_strand_id
1 'polypeptide(L)' 'MKEEASIVKEGMYILADKVQDPGNLGTIIRTAHSAGCNGVILSKDTVDLYNEKTLRS' A
#
# COMPACT_ATOMS: atom_id res chain seq x y z
N MET A 1 -27.90 5.01 -12.51
CA MET A 1 -26.75 5.35 -11.66
C MET A 1 -26.47 4.11 -10.83
N LYS A 2 -25.47 3.30 -11.20
CA LYS A 2 -25.17 2.03 -10.51
C LYS A 2 -24.21 2.32 -9.36
N GLU A 3 -24.49 1.70 -8.22
CA GLU A 3 -23.73 1.77 -6.96
C GLU A 3 -22.23 1.57 -7.17
N GLU A 4 -21.44 2.56 -6.73
CA GLU A 4 -20.01 2.41 -6.45
C GLU A 4 -19.84 1.75 -5.08
N ALA A 5 -19.93 0.42 -5.02
CA ALA A 5 -19.51 -0.33 -3.83
C ALA A 5 -19.20 -1.78 -4.18
N SER A 6 -17.93 -2.07 -4.50
CA SER A 6 -17.23 -3.29 -4.08
C SER A 6 -15.87 -3.38 -4.79
N ILE A 7 -14.75 -3.14 -4.11
CA ILE A 7 -13.45 -3.60 -4.66
C ILE A 7 -12.44 -4.09 -3.61
N VAL A 8 -12.87 -4.34 -2.36
CA VAL A 8 -12.07 -5.19 -1.50
C VAL A 8 -12.49 -6.62 -1.80
N LYS A 9 -11.75 -7.28 -2.70
CA LYS A 9 -11.88 -8.74 -2.85
C LYS A 9 -11.56 -9.38 -1.50
N GLU A 10 -12.19 -10.49 -1.17
CA GLU A 10 -11.72 -11.29 -0.05
C GLU A 10 -10.24 -11.63 -0.25
N GLY A 11 -9.43 -11.42 0.79
CA GLY A 11 -7.98 -11.52 0.65
C GLY A 11 -7.20 -10.82 1.76
N MET A 12 -5.88 -10.86 1.64
CA MET A 12 -4.96 -10.28 2.60
C MET A 12 -4.55 -8.88 2.18
N TYR A 13 -4.69 -7.92 3.09
CA TYR A 13 -4.32 -6.53 2.87
C TYR A 13 -3.39 -6.05 3.99
N ILE A 14 -2.48 -5.14 3.68
CA ILE A 14 -1.61 -4.47 4.64
C ILE A 14 -2.08 -3.02 4.80
N LEU A 15 -2.32 -2.56 6.03
CA LEU A 15 -2.51 -1.14 6.32
C LEU A 15 -1.17 -0.53 6.77
N ALA A 16 -0.63 0.39 5.99
CA ALA A 16 0.54 1.19 6.35
C ALA A 16 0.08 2.52 6.98
N ASP A 17 0.03 2.55 8.30
CA ASP A 17 -0.36 3.73 9.07
C ASP A 17 0.85 4.59 9.44
N LYS A 18 0.84 5.85 9.00
CA LYS A 18 1.85 6.89 9.25
C LYS A 18 3.29 6.48 8.97
N VAL A 19 3.55 5.64 7.97
CA VAL A 19 4.93 5.27 7.59
C VAL A 19 5.63 6.48 6.98
N GLN A 20 6.75 6.93 7.58
CA GLN A 20 7.42 8.19 7.17
C GLN A 20 8.65 7.99 6.28
N ASP A 21 9.33 6.84 6.35
CA ASP A 21 10.49 6.59 5.50
C ASP A 21 10.07 5.96 4.16
N PRO A 22 10.42 6.56 3.01
CA PRO A 22 10.12 6.01 1.69
C PRO A 22 10.69 4.60 1.47
N GLY A 23 11.85 4.28 2.06
CA GLY A 23 12.48 2.96 1.94
C GLY A 23 11.70 1.88 2.67
N ASN A 24 11.22 2.19 3.88
CA ASN A 24 10.30 1.33 4.61
C ASN A 24 9.00 1.11 3.84
N LEU A 25 8.41 2.17 3.27
CA LEU A 25 7.19 2.03 2.46
C LEU A 25 7.42 1.13 1.23
N GLY A 26 8.50 1.34 0.48
CA GLY A 26 8.86 0.49 -0.65
C GLY A 26 9.07 -0.98 -0.27
N THR A 27 9.79 -1.21 0.84
CA THR A 27 10.01 -2.56 1.39
C THR A 27 8.70 -3.24 1.77
N ILE A 28 7.78 -2.53 2.42
CA ILE A 28 6.45 -3.04 2.77
C ILE A 28 5.67 -3.44 1.51
N ILE A 29 5.67 -2.60 0.47
CA ILE A 29 4.96 -2.88 -0.79
C ILE A 29 5.53 -4.12 -1.47
N ARG A 30 6.86 -4.24 -1.59
CA ARG A 30 7.50 -5.43 -2.18
C ARG A 30 7.24 -6.69 -1.37
N THR A 31 7.26 -6.59 -0.05
CA THR A 31 6.99 -7.71 0.85
C THR A 31 5.54 -8.15 0.73
N ALA A 32 4.59 -7.21 0.71
CA ALA A 32 3.17 -7.49 0.53
C ALA A 32 2.92 -8.20 -0.80
N HIS A 33 3.52 -7.73 -1.89
CA HIS A 33 3.43 -8.39 -3.20
C HIS A 33 4.00 -9.82 -3.16
N SER A 34 5.20 -9.99 -2.58
CA SER A 34 5.86 -11.30 -2.46
C SER A 34 5.07 -12.28 -1.57
N ALA A 35 4.37 -11.78 -0.56
CA ALA A 35 3.49 -12.56 0.32
C ALA A 35 2.11 -12.87 -0.31
N GLY A 36 1.84 -12.41 -1.53
CA GLY A 36 0.55 -12.64 -2.20
C GLY A 36 -0.59 -11.77 -1.65
N CYS A 37 -0.28 -10.63 -1.02
CA CYS A 37 -1.30 -9.68 -0.58
C CYS A 37 -2.02 -9.06 -1.78
N ASN A 38 -3.31 -8.78 -1.60
CA ASN A 38 -4.17 -8.16 -2.61
C ASN A 38 -3.95 -6.65 -2.72
N GLY A 39 -3.36 -6.03 -1.70
CA GLY A 39 -3.00 -4.62 -1.75
C GLY A 39 -2.40 -4.09 -0.45
N VAL A 40 -1.87 -2.88 -0.55
CA VAL A 40 -1.42 -2.06 0.59
C VAL A 40 -2.29 -0.80 0.62
N ILE A 41 -2.88 -0.52 1.78
CA ILE A 41 -3.69 0.66 2.04
C ILE A 41 -2.83 1.65 2.82
N LEU A 42 -2.79 2.91 2.38
CA LEU A 42 -1.99 3.94 3.00
C LEU A 42 -2.88 4.89 3.80
N SER A 43 -2.49 5.21 5.02
CA SER A 43 -3.08 6.32 5.76
C SER A 43 -2.76 7.66 5.08
N LYS A 44 -3.57 8.69 5.34
CA LYS A 44 -3.31 10.05 4.82
C LYS A 44 -1.97 10.63 5.28
N ASP A 45 -1.48 10.19 6.43
CA ASP A 45 -0.24 10.67 7.03
C ASP A 45 0.99 9.86 6.60
N THR A 46 0.84 8.91 5.66
CA THR A 46 1.95 8.10 5.13
C THR A 46 2.73 8.88 4.06
N VAL A 47 4.04 8.64 3.98
CA VAL A 47 4.94 9.23 2.98
C VAL A 47 4.44 8.95 1.56
N ASP A 48 4.74 9.86 0.63
CA ASP A 48 4.27 9.78 -0.75
C ASP A 48 4.72 8.47 -1.44
N LEU A 49 3.73 7.76 -1.96
CA LEU A 49 3.90 6.53 -2.73
C LEU A 49 4.71 6.75 -4.01
N TYR A 50 4.56 7.92 -4.64
CA TYR A 50 5.19 8.25 -5.92
C TYR A 50 6.57 8.89 -5.77
N ASN A 51 7.08 9.00 -4.53
CA ASN A 51 8.44 9.44 -4.29
C ASN A 51 9.44 8.48 -4.95
N GLU A 52 10.47 9.00 -5.63
CA GLU A 52 11.46 8.17 -6.32
C GLU A 52 12.17 7.16 -5.40
N LYS A 53 12.35 7.48 -4.12
CA LYS A 53 12.94 6.56 -3.15
C LYS A 53 11.97 5.40 -2.84
N THR A 54 10.67 5.67 -2.70
CA THR A 54 9.64 4.63 -2.54
C THR A 54 9.59 3.69 -3.73
N LEU A 55 9.64 4.24 -4.96
CA LEU A 55 9.54 3.46 -6.20
C LEU A 55 10.78 2.59 -6.48
N ARG A 56 11.97 3.01 -6.03
CA ARG A 56 13.25 2.31 -6.27
C ARG A 56 13.63 1.32 -5.17
N SER A 57 13.11 1.49 -3.95
CA SER A 57 13.35 0.58 -2.82
C SER A 57 12.62 -0.73 -3.01
#